data_AF-A0A497ST72-F1
#
_entry.id   AF-A0A497ST72-F1
#
_cell.length_a   1.000
_cell.length_b   1.000
_cell.length_c   1.000
_cell.angle_alpha   90.00
_cell.angle_beta   90.00
_cell.angle_gamma   90.00
#
_symmetry.space_group_name_H-M   'P 1'
#
loop_
_entity.id
_entity.type
_entity.pdbx_description
1 polymer ?
#
loop_
_entity_poly.entity_id
_entity_poly.type
_entity_poly.pdbx_seq_one_letter_code
_entity_poly.pdbx_strand_id
1 'polypeptide(L)'
;MKEKLYALIPNVLIFFGILSLFYSGLTFEKAIRLESEIFSTFLKNLTEIDFFFAFFEALKAIFQEIIIPLLPFLLLTMLGFSLAFLTRDIEFPVFMLFQAIFFAVLLFLNLSLITIFIYLGIIAASLSLKNFEKREINFSSGSSLIQSCMKWLAVFLSIGFFLSLQLNLQNYYKTIHQANMDFIKMFVPDINSFIRAQTSQASQFINETTEGIKNALSDAYSKLDVQQREACGIMYTALVSAIDEYKTEANKKVYQEIEDADKKVEEYVEQIVPFDQIVKITPLILSILLFTLLEILKPLLALLFGILFSLAGKIKSK
;
A
#
# COMPACT_ATOMS: atom_id res chain seq x y z
N MET A 1 22.87 41.20 -12.52
CA MET A 1 23.35 39.80 -12.74
C MET A 1 23.34 38.98 -11.44
N LYS A 2 23.87 39.50 -10.32
CA LYS A 2 23.78 38.86 -8.99
C LYS A 2 22.34 38.57 -8.54
N GLU A 3 21.42 39.53 -8.64
CA GLU A 3 20.00 39.36 -8.28
C GLU A 3 19.28 38.26 -9.06
N LYS A 4 19.55 38.14 -10.37
CA LYS A 4 19.02 37.06 -11.22
C LYS A 4 19.58 35.69 -10.83
N LEU A 5 20.84 35.64 -10.39
CA LEU A 5 21.46 34.41 -9.88
C LEU A 5 20.83 33.96 -8.54
N TYR A 6 20.52 34.92 -7.66
CA TYR A 6 19.81 34.64 -6.41
C TYR A 6 18.37 34.15 -6.64
N ALA A 7 17.71 34.56 -7.72
CA ALA A 7 16.40 34.04 -8.13
C ALA A 7 16.45 32.62 -8.70
N LEU A 8 17.57 32.23 -9.30
CA LEU A 8 17.72 30.93 -9.94
C LEU A 8 17.92 29.80 -8.92
N ILE A 9 18.75 30.01 -7.89
CA ILE A 9 19.13 28.97 -6.92
C ILE A 9 17.92 28.34 -6.20
N PRO A 10 16.95 29.12 -5.64
CA PRO A 10 15.74 28.57 -5.07
C PRO A 10 14.94 27.67 -6.02
N ASN A 11 14.84 28.08 -7.28
CA ASN A 11 14.13 27.34 -8.31
C ASN A 11 14.84 26.05 -8.71
N VAL A 12 16.17 26.09 -8.81
CA VAL A 12 16.99 24.91 -9.04
C VAL A 12 16.81 23.88 -7.92
N LEU A 13 16.78 24.32 -6.65
CA LEU A 13 16.53 23.43 -5.51
C LEU A 13 15.13 22.82 -5.54
N ILE A 14 14.09 23.62 -5.83
CA ILE A 14 12.72 23.11 -5.97
C ILE A 14 12.65 22.08 -7.12
N PHE A 15 13.28 22.38 -8.26
CA PHE A 15 13.32 21.48 -9.41
C PHE A 15 14.02 20.15 -9.08
N PHE A 16 15.19 20.18 -8.44
CA PHE A 16 15.87 18.96 -7.99
C PHE A 16 15.09 18.22 -6.90
N GLY A 17 14.37 18.94 -6.04
CA GLY A 17 13.42 18.34 -5.11
C GLY A 17 12.38 17.51 -5.85
N ILE A 18 11.70 18.09 -6.84
CA ILE A 18 10.69 17.37 -7.63
C ILE A 18 11.32 16.19 -8.39
N LEU A 19 12.50 16.37 -8.99
CA LEU A 19 13.21 15.26 -9.63
C LEU A 19 13.51 14.12 -8.64
N SER A 20 13.94 14.43 -7.42
CA SER A 20 14.23 13.42 -6.42
C SER A 20 13.00 12.57 -6.05
N LEU A 21 11.80 13.14 -6.12
CA LEU A 21 10.55 12.40 -5.92
C LEU A 21 10.36 11.32 -7.01
N PHE A 22 10.67 11.64 -8.26
CA PHE A 22 10.59 10.67 -9.37
C PHE A 22 11.63 9.54 -9.25
N TYR A 23 12.78 9.81 -8.63
CA TYR A 23 13.83 8.81 -8.39
C TYR A 23 13.73 8.14 -7.01
N SER A 24 12.73 8.48 -6.20
CA SER A 24 12.59 7.95 -4.82
C SER A 24 12.18 6.46 -4.76
N GLY A 25 11.73 5.89 -5.88
CA GLY A 25 11.18 4.53 -5.91
C GLY A 25 9.77 4.41 -5.31
N LEU A 26 9.15 5.52 -4.92
CA LEU A 26 7.75 5.56 -4.47
C LEU A 26 6.82 5.55 -5.68
N THR A 27 6.27 4.37 -5.99
CA THR A 27 5.26 4.19 -7.05
C THR A 27 3.88 3.97 -6.44
N PHE A 28 2.84 4.11 -7.26
CA PHE A 28 1.46 3.80 -6.86
C PHE A 28 1.30 2.34 -6.41
N GLU A 29 1.91 1.38 -7.12
CA GLU A 29 1.89 -0.03 -6.74
C GLU A 29 2.55 -0.26 -5.39
N LYS A 30 3.70 0.40 -5.14
CA LYS A 30 4.38 0.31 -3.85
C LYS A 30 3.51 0.89 -2.74
N ALA A 31 2.84 2.02 -2.96
CA ALA A 31 1.95 2.63 -1.97
C ALA A 31 0.77 1.72 -1.61
N ILE A 32 0.14 1.08 -2.61
CA ILE A 32 -0.97 0.13 -2.40
C ILE A 32 -0.51 -1.07 -1.57
N ARG A 33 0.66 -1.64 -1.87
CA ARG A 33 1.19 -2.79 -1.14
C ARG A 33 1.61 -2.44 0.28
N LEU A 34 2.31 -1.32 0.45
CA LEU A 34 2.77 -0.85 1.76
C LEU A 34 1.61 -0.60 2.72
N GLU A 35 0.46 -0.11 2.24
CA GLU A 35 -0.74 0.03 3.07
C GLU A 35 -1.10 -1.30 3.73
N SER A 36 -1.35 -2.34 2.91
CA SER A 36 -1.66 -3.68 3.41
C SER A 36 -0.56 -4.24 4.30
N GLU A 37 0.70 -4.16 3.89
CA GLU A 37 1.84 -4.72 4.63
C GLU A 37 2.00 -4.07 6.02
N ILE A 38 1.83 -2.75 6.13
CA ILE A 38 1.92 -2.03 7.40
C ILE A 38 0.78 -2.45 8.33
N PHE A 39 -0.46 -2.49 7.82
CA PHE A 39 -1.61 -2.92 8.63
C PHE A 39 -1.50 -4.39 9.05
N SER A 40 -1.11 -5.27 8.14
CA SER A 40 -0.83 -6.68 8.40
C SER A 40 0.23 -6.87 9.49
N THR A 41 1.36 -6.16 9.37
CA THR A 41 2.46 -6.23 10.35
C THR A 41 2.01 -5.73 11.71
N PHE A 42 1.27 -4.61 11.75
CA PHE A 42 0.72 -4.06 12.98
C PHE A 42 -0.20 -5.08 13.67
N LEU A 43 -1.17 -5.64 12.94
CA LEU A 43 -2.15 -6.56 13.52
C LEU A 43 -1.53 -7.87 13.98
N LYS A 44 -0.64 -8.45 13.17
CA LYS A 44 0.07 -9.68 13.55
C LYS A 44 0.85 -9.49 14.85
N ASN A 45 1.64 -8.42 14.94
CA ASN A 45 2.42 -8.13 16.14
C ASN A 45 1.54 -7.77 17.34
N LEU A 46 0.38 -7.13 17.10
CA LEU A 46 -0.59 -6.82 18.13
C LEU A 46 -1.21 -8.09 18.73
N THR A 47 -1.46 -9.11 17.90
CA THR A 47 -2.01 -10.39 18.35
C THR A 47 -0.97 -11.29 19.02
N GLU A 48 0.29 -11.26 18.56
CA GLU A 48 1.33 -12.19 19.01
C GLU A 48 2.18 -11.66 20.20
N ILE A 49 2.38 -10.34 20.29
CA ILE A 49 3.35 -9.73 21.22
C ILE A 49 2.66 -8.68 22.11
N ASP A 50 2.64 -7.42 21.67
CA ASP A 50 2.03 -6.30 22.38
C ASP A 50 1.81 -5.09 21.45
N PHE A 51 1.02 -4.14 21.94
CA PHE A 51 0.68 -2.92 21.20
C PHE A 51 1.88 -2.02 20.88
N PHE A 52 2.82 -1.85 21.83
CA PHE A 52 3.93 -0.91 21.66
C PHE A 52 4.91 -1.40 20.60
N PHE A 53 5.22 -2.69 20.61
CA PHE A 53 6.05 -3.33 19.61
C PHE A 53 5.40 -3.27 18.22
N ALA A 54 4.11 -3.63 18.14
CA ALA A 54 3.34 -3.53 16.90
C ALA A 54 3.34 -2.12 16.31
N PHE A 55 3.08 -1.11 17.15
CA PHE A 55 3.10 0.29 16.76
C PHE A 55 4.48 0.74 16.29
N PHE A 56 5.54 0.36 17.01
CA PHE A 56 6.92 0.72 16.66
C PHE A 56 7.35 0.11 15.32
N GLU A 57 7.05 -1.17 15.06
CA GLU A 57 7.39 -1.80 13.78
C GLU A 57 6.59 -1.18 12.61
N ALA A 58 5.31 -0.85 12.81
CA ALA A 58 4.53 -0.13 11.80
C ALA A 58 5.12 1.26 11.51
N LEU A 59 5.51 2.01 12.55
CA LEU A 59 6.12 3.33 12.41
C LEU A 59 7.49 3.25 11.72
N LYS A 60 8.29 2.24 12.06
CA LYS A 60 9.58 1.96 11.43
C LYS A 60 9.43 1.66 9.94
N ALA A 61 8.42 0.87 9.56
CA ALA A 61 8.10 0.61 8.15
C ALA A 61 7.72 1.91 7.42
N ILE A 62 6.82 2.73 8.00
CA ILE A 62 6.48 4.06 7.45
C ILE A 62 7.72 4.92 7.29
N PHE A 63 8.59 4.94 8.30
CA PHE A 63 9.80 5.76 8.27
C PHE A 63 10.78 5.33 7.17
N GLN A 64 11.07 4.03 7.09
CA GLN A 64 12.05 3.48 6.15
C GLN A 64 11.55 3.49 4.71
N GLU A 65 10.30 3.06 4.49
CA GLU A 65 9.78 2.84 3.15
C GLU A 65 9.14 4.09 2.53
N ILE A 66 8.73 5.07 3.36
CA ILE A 66 8.01 6.26 2.90
C ILE A 66 8.75 7.55 3.26
N ILE A 67 9.06 7.78 4.54
CA ILE A 67 9.63 9.07 4.99
C ILE A 67 11.04 9.28 4.44
N ILE A 68 11.93 8.28 4.53
CA ILE A 68 13.31 8.40 4.03
C ILE A 68 13.33 8.72 2.52
N PRO A 69 12.59 8.00 1.65
CA PRO A 69 12.54 8.33 0.22
C PRO A 69 11.91 9.70 -0.10
N LEU A 70 10.96 10.18 0.72
CA LEU A 70 10.37 11.52 0.57
C LEU A 70 11.28 12.65 1.07
N LEU A 71 12.25 12.35 1.94
CA LEU A 71 13.04 13.35 2.63
C LEU A 71 13.81 14.30 1.67
N PRO A 72 14.48 13.82 0.60
CA PRO A 72 15.17 14.72 -0.33
C PRO A 72 14.21 15.70 -1.01
N PHE A 73 13.04 15.24 -1.43
CA PHE A 73 12.01 16.09 -2.03
C PHE A 73 11.56 17.18 -1.05
N LEU A 74 11.20 16.80 0.18
CA LEU A 74 10.72 17.74 1.20
C LEU A 74 11.81 18.74 1.61
N LEU A 75 13.04 18.28 1.87
CA LEU A 75 14.12 19.16 2.30
C LEU A 75 14.56 20.14 1.20
N LEU A 76 14.72 19.67 -0.04
CA LEU A 76 15.15 20.54 -1.15
C LEU A 76 14.07 21.57 -1.52
N THR A 77 12.80 21.18 -1.55
CA THR A 77 11.71 22.12 -1.82
C THR A 77 11.55 23.15 -0.71
N MET A 78 11.58 22.73 0.56
CA MET A 78 11.50 23.65 1.70
C MET A 78 12.71 24.58 1.78
N LEU A 79 13.92 24.09 1.49
CA LEU A 79 15.12 24.92 1.41
C LEU A 79 15.03 25.93 0.26
N GLY A 80 14.51 25.51 -0.90
CA GLY A 80 14.24 26.40 -2.01
C GLY A 80 13.29 27.54 -1.62
N PHE A 81 12.14 27.24 -1.01
CA PHE A 81 11.22 28.26 -0.52
C PHE A 81 11.82 29.16 0.57
N SER A 82 12.62 28.57 1.47
CA SER A 82 13.35 29.29 2.51
C SER A 82 14.31 30.32 1.93
N LEU A 83 15.11 29.90 0.94
CA LEU A 83 16.05 30.79 0.26
C LEU A 83 15.30 31.87 -0.54
N ALA A 84 14.25 31.51 -1.30
CA ALA A 84 13.43 32.49 -2.02
C ALA A 84 12.89 33.59 -1.09
N PHE A 85 12.51 33.22 0.14
CA PHE A 85 12.10 34.19 1.15
C PHE A 85 13.29 35.03 1.68
N LEU A 86 14.44 34.42 1.96
CA LEU A 86 15.59 35.15 2.51
C LEU A 86 16.22 36.11 1.50
N THR A 87 16.19 35.77 0.21
CA THR A 87 16.73 36.57 -0.89
C THR A 87 15.68 37.51 -1.51
N ARG A 88 14.68 37.93 -0.72
CA ARG A 88 13.49 38.72 -1.07
C ARG A 88 13.69 40.02 -1.88
N ASP A 89 14.92 40.44 -2.17
CA ASP A 89 15.24 41.49 -3.15
C ASP A 89 15.05 41.01 -4.60
N ILE A 90 14.70 39.74 -4.81
CA ILE A 90 14.29 39.19 -6.10
C ILE A 90 12.89 39.67 -6.46
N GLU A 91 12.74 40.23 -7.66
CA GLU A 91 11.44 40.44 -8.28
C GLU A 91 10.65 39.12 -8.34
N PHE A 92 9.57 39.01 -7.56
CA PHE A 92 8.66 37.85 -7.56
C PHE A 92 8.27 37.38 -8.99
N PRO A 93 8.03 38.27 -9.98
CA PRO A 93 7.83 37.85 -11.37
C PRO A 93 8.97 37.02 -11.97
N VAL A 94 10.24 37.33 -11.66
CA VAL A 94 11.41 36.58 -12.15
C VAL A 94 11.47 35.20 -11.52
N PHE A 95 11.16 35.09 -10.22
CA PHE A 95 11.05 33.80 -9.54
C PHE A 95 9.97 32.91 -10.18
N MET A 96 8.78 33.46 -10.44
CA MET A 96 7.68 32.74 -11.11
C MET A 96 8.01 32.36 -12.55
N LEU A 97 8.75 33.20 -13.28
CA LEU A 97 9.20 32.88 -14.64
C LEU A 97 10.12 31.64 -14.65
N PHE A 98 11.07 31.56 -13.72
CA PHE A 98 11.92 30.37 -13.61
C PHE A 98 11.12 29.13 -13.21
N GLN A 99 10.13 29.24 -12.32
CA GLN A 99 9.22 28.13 -12.02
C GLN A 99 8.51 27.61 -13.28
N ALA A 100 8.00 28.52 -14.12
CA ALA A 100 7.33 28.16 -15.36
C ALA A 100 8.27 27.45 -16.36
N ILE A 101 9.52 27.92 -16.47
CA ILE A 101 10.54 27.26 -17.31
C ILE A 101 10.82 25.85 -16.81
N PHE A 102 11.09 25.68 -15.51
CA PHE A 102 11.36 24.36 -14.93
C PHE A 102 10.16 23.43 -15.04
N PHE A 103 8.93 23.94 -14.93
CA PHE A 103 7.74 23.15 -15.17
C PHE A 103 7.60 22.67 -16.61
N ALA A 104 7.87 23.54 -17.59
CA ALA A 104 7.87 23.14 -19.00
C ALA A 104 8.89 22.02 -19.25
N VAL A 105 10.07 22.09 -18.62
CA VAL A 105 11.08 21.03 -18.66
C VAL A 105 10.55 19.74 -18.01
N LEU A 106 9.92 19.82 -16.83
CA LEU A 106 9.37 18.64 -16.14
C LEU A 106 8.24 17.98 -16.93
N LEU A 107 7.34 18.77 -17.54
CA LEU A 107 6.27 18.24 -18.39
C LEU A 107 6.82 17.55 -19.63
N PHE A 108 7.88 18.10 -20.23
CA PHE A 108 8.55 17.48 -21.37
C PHE A 108 9.22 16.15 -20.99
N LEU A 109 9.84 16.07 -19.82
CA LEU A 109 10.52 14.87 -19.34
C LEU A 109 9.56 13.78 -18.84
N ASN A 110 8.48 14.16 -18.17
CA ASN A 110 7.54 13.24 -17.55
C ASN A 110 6.12 13.82 -17.48
N LEU A 111 5.37 13.60 -18.56
CA LEU A 111 3.96 14.01 -18.67
C LEU A 111 3.09 13.08 -17.82
N SER A 112 2.96 13.39 -16.53
CA SER A 112 2.06 12.70 -15.62
C SER A 112 1.12 13.68 -14.94
N LEU A 113 -0.10 13.22 -14.63
CA LEU A 113 -1.08 14.05 -13.93
C LEU A 113 -0.55 14.48 -12.56
N ILE A 114 0.15 13.59 -11.84
CA ILE A 114 0.75 13.92 -10.55
C ILE A 114 1.83 15.02 -10.67
N THR A 115 2.59 15.07 -11.78
CA THR A 115 3.55 16.18 -12.06
C THR A 115 2.83 17.53 -12.10
N ILE A 116 1.66 17.59 -12.75
CA ILE A 116 0.86 18.82 -12.87
C ILE A 116 0.42 19.28 -11.48
N PHE A 117 -0.09 18.36 -10.65
CA PHE A 117 -0.55 18.69 -9.31
C PHE A 117 0.58 19.10 -8.36
N ILE A 118 1.74 18.43 -8.42
CA ILE A 118 2.94 18.86 -7.69
C ILE A 118 3.25 20.33 -8.02
N TYR A 119 3.24 20.68 -9.30
CA TYR A 119 3.54 22.03 -9.73
C TYR A 119 2.48 23.05 -9.32
N LEU A 120 1.19 22.71 -9.40
CA LEU A 120 0.11 23.56 -8.86
C LEU A 120 0.30 23.81 -7.36
N GLY A 121 0.72 22.79 -6.60
CA GLY A 121 1.10 22.92 -5.19
C GLY A 121 2.27 23.88 -4.99
N ILE A 122 3.30 23.81 -5.83
CA ILE A 122 4.43 24.73 -5.80
C ILE A 122 3.99 26.17 -6.10
N ILE A 123 3.14 26.39 -7.12
CA ILE A 123 2.60 27.73 -7.42
C ILE A 123 1.79 28.26 -6.23
N ALA A 124 0.90 27.45 -5.65
CA ALA A 124 0.09 27.86 -4.51
C ALA A 124 0.95 28.21 -3.28
N ALA A 125 2.01 27.42 -3.02
CA ALA A 125 3.01 27.71 -2.00
C ALA A 125 3.81 28.99 -2.33
N SER A 126 4.18 29.22 -3.59
CA SER A 126 4.85 30.44 -4.03
C SER A 126 3.98 31.67 -3.84
N LEU A 127 2.68 31.59 -4.13
CA LEU A 127 1.74 32.69 -3.92
C LEU A 127 1.56 33.00 -2.42
N SER A 128 1.68 32.00 -1.54
CA SER A 128 1.63 32.26 -0.10
C SER A 128 2.81 33.10 0.38
N LEU A 129 4.01 32.94 -0.20
CA LEU A 129 5.19 33.78 0.11
C LEU A 129 4.92 35.28 -0.06
N LYS A 130 4.12 35.65 -1.07
CA LYS A 130 3.77 37.03 -1.38
C LYS A 130 2.98 37.68 -0.23
N ASN A 131 2.13 36.90 0.45
CA ASN A 131 1.29 37.40 1.54
C ASN A 131 2.03 37.52 2.88
N PHE A 132 3.27 37.04 2.98
CA PHE A 132 4.10 37.15 4.20
C PHE A 132 4.91 38.47 4.26
N GLU A 133 4.36 39.59 3.77
CA GLU A 133 5.06 40.88 3.71
C GLU A 133 5.74 41.26 5.04
N LYS A 134 7.01 41.71 4.92
CA LYS A 134 7.84 42.40 5.94
C LYS A 134 7.79 41.86 7.39
N ARG A 135 7.77 40.54 7.57
CA ARG A 135 8.06 39.94 8.88
C ARG A 135 9.57 39.88 9.13
N GLU A 136 9.99 40.15 10.36
CA GLU A 136 11.36 39.94 10.81
C GLU A 136 11.82 38.51 10.53
N ILE A 137 13.10 38.34 10.17
CA ILE A 137 13.70 37.02 9.97
C ILE A 137 13.93 36.37 11.34
N ASN A 138 12.91 35.67 11.83
CA ASN A 138 12.91 34.99 13.12
C ASN A 138 12.29 33.58 13.02
N PHE A 139 12.40 32.79 14.10
CA PHE A 139 11.90 31.41 14.13
C PHE A 139 10.41 31.31 13.74
N SER A 140 9.57 32.20 14.29
CA SER A 140 8.13 32.19 14.05
C SER A 140 7.80 32.44 12.57
N SER A 141 8.47 33.41 11.94
CA SER A 141 8.30 33.70 10.51
C SER A 141 8.69 32.50 9.63
N GLY A 142 9.84 31.85 9.90
CA GLY A 142 10.31 30.70 9.15
C GLY A 142 9.41 29.48 9.33
N SER A 143 9.03 29.17 10.57
CA SER A 143 8.12 28.06 10.88
C SER A 143 6.75 28.27 10.22
N SER A 144 6.17 29.47 10.32
CA SER A 144 4.88 29.81 9.71
C SER A 144 4.93 29.72 8.18
N LEU A 145 6.05 30.11 7.57
CA LEU A 145 6.24 29.99 6.14
C LEU A 145 6.21 28.52 5.69
N ILE A 146 7.03 27.69 6.33
CA ILE A 146 7.14 26.26 5.99
C ILE A 146 5.82 25.54 6.20
N GLN A 147 5.10 25.85 7.28
CA GLN A 147 3.77 25.29 7.50
C GLN A 147 2.80 25.68 6.38
N SER A 148 2.85 26.92 5.89
CA SER A 148 2.02 27.38 4.78
C SER A 148 2.38 26.68 3.46
N CYS A 149 3.67 26.57 3.14
CA CYS A 149 4.13 25.89 1.92
C CYS A 149 3.78 24.40 1.96
N MET A 150 4.04 23.72 3.08
CA MET A 150 3.70 22.31 3.28
C MET A 150 2.20 22.06 3.18
N LYS A 151 1.36 22.95 3.70
CA LYS A 151 -0.11 22.83 3.58
C LYS A 151 -0.54 22.76 2.11
N TRP A 152 -0.06 23.70 1.29
CA TRP A 152 -0.41 23.74 -0.13
C TRP A 152 0.14 22.53 -0.88
N LEU A 153 1.39 22.14 -0.61
CA LEU A 153 1.96 20.92 -1.17
C LEU A 153 1.15 19.68 -0.79
N ALA A 154 0.80 19.50 0.49
CA ALA A 154 0.04 18.35 0.97
C ALA A 154 -1.33 18.26 0.30
N VAL A 155 -2.06 19.37 0.19
CA VAL A 155 -3.37 19.42 -0.49
C VAL A 155 -3.24 19.00 -1.95
N PHE A 156 -2.36 19.65 -2.71
CA PHE A 156 -2.25 19.40 -4.14
C PHE A 156 -1.64 18.04 -4.46
N LEU A 157 -0.64 17.58 -3.70
CA LEU A 157 -0.09 16.23 -3.81
C LEU A 157 -1.16 15.17 -3.57
N SER A 158 -1.99 15.33 -2.54
CA SER A 158 -3.03 14.36 -2.20
C SER A 158 -4.11 14.31 -3.28
N ILE A 159 -4.59 15.47 -3.76
CA ILE A 159 -5.55 15.53 -4.87
C ILE A 159 -4.96 14.92 -6.14
N GLY A 160 -3.71 15.24 -6.46
CA GLY A 160 -3.01 14.68 -7.62
C GLY A 160 -2.83 13.17 -7.52
N PHE A 161 -2.48 12.67 -6.34
CA PHE A 161 -2.36 11.24 -6.06
C PHE A 161 -3.70 10.53 -6.21
N PHE A 162 -4.76 11.06 -5.59
CA PHE A 162 -6.13 10.55 -5.71
C PHE A 162 -6.57 10.47 -7.18
N LEU A 163 -6.52 11.58 -7.91
CA LEU A 163 -6.97 11.62 -9.31
C LEU A 163 -6.13 10.72 -10.21
N SER A 164 -4.82 10.66 -9.98
CA SER A 164 -3.93 9.80 -10.77
C SER A 164 -4.25 8.32 -10.55
N LEU A 165 -4.48 7.89 -9.30
CA LEU A 165 -4.93 6.53 -9.01
C LEU A 165 -6.32 6.25 -9.56
N GLN A 166 -7.27 7.16 -9.33
CA GLN A 166 -8.67 6.98 -9.71
C GLN A 166 -8.84 6.85 -11.23
N LEU A 167 -8.16 7.70 -12.00
CA LEU A 167 -8.22 7.66 -13.47
C LEU A 167 -7.51 6.44 -14.05
N ASN A 168 -6.53 5.89 -13.34
CA ASN A 168 -5.80 4.70 -13.74
C ASN A 168 -6.23 3.45 -12.95
N LEU A 169 -7.41 3.46 -12.33
CA LEU A 169 -7.84 2.40 -11.41
C LEU A 169 -7.84 1.02 -12.06
N GLN A 170 -8.18 0.93 -13.35
CA GLN A 170 -8.14 -0.32 -14.11
C GLN A 170 -6.74 -0.94 -14.16
N ASN A 171 -5.69 -0.12 -14.26
CA ASN A 171 -4.30 -0.59 -14.30
C ASN A 171 -3.86 -1.14 -12.93
N TYR A 172 -4.43 -0.61 -11.84
CA TYR A 172 -4.09 -1.00 -10.48
C TYR A 172 -5.08 -1.99 -9.85
N TYR A 173 -6.16 -2.37 -10.54
CA TYR A 173 -7.22 -3.24 -10.00
C TYR A 173 -6.64 -4.52 -9.41
N LYS A 174 -5.79 -5.24 -10.16
CA LYS A 174 -5.18 -6.49 -9.70
C LYS A 174 -4.31 -6.28 -8.45
N THR A 175 -3.51 -5.22 -8.45
CA THR A 175 -2.63 -4.90 -7.31
C THR A 175 -3.43 -4.55 -6.07
N ILE A 176 -4.49 -3.74 -6.20
CA ILE A 176 -5.38 -3.38 -5.08
C ILE A 176 -6.13 -4.62 -4.59
N HIS A 177 -6.70 -5.41 -5.51
CA HIS A 177 -7.42 -6.63 -5.18
C HIS A 177 -6.55 -7.59 -4.40
N GLN A 178 -5.36 -7.89 -4.91
CA GLN A 178 -4.43 -8.81 -4.28
C GLN A 178 -3.96 -8.30 -2.92
N ALA A 179 -3.57 -7.03 -2.81
CA ALA A 179 -3.14 -6.45 -1.53
C ALA A 179 -4.25 -6.50 -0.46
N ASN A 180 -5.51 -6.31 -0.84
CA ASN A 180 -6.64 -6.42 0.09
C ASN A 180 -7.00 -7.88 0.39
N MET A 181 -6.91 -8.78 -0.58
CA MET A 181 -7.14 -10.21 -0.38
C MET A 181 -6.12 -10.78 0.61
N ASP A 182 -4.83 -10.45 0.43
CA ASP A 182 -3.75 -10.87 1.31
C ASP A 182 -3.96 -10.34 2.74
N PHE A 183 -4.41 -9.09 2.87
CA PHE A 183 -4.77 -8.51 4.18
C PHE A 183 -5.93 -9.25 4.84
N ILE A 184 -7.01 -9.53 4.10
CA ILE A 184 -8.21 -10.18 4.65
C ILE A 184 -7.93 -11.63 5.02
N LYS A 185 -7.11 -12.35 4.23
CA LYS A 185 -6.68 -13.71 4.53
C LYS A 185 -6.03 -13.84 5.92
N MET A 186 -5.43 -12.77 6.46
CA MET A 186 -4.88 -12.78 7.82
C MET A 186 -5.94 -12.86 8.92
N PHE A 187 -7.15 -12.38 8.67
CA PHE A 187 -8.25 -12.41 9.64
C PHE A 187 -9.10 -13.66 9.55
N VAL A 188 -8.94 -14.42 8.48
CA VAL A 188 -9.65 -15.68 8.28
C VAL A 188 -8.87 -16.73 9.09
N PRO A 189 -9.29 -17.03 10.34
CA PRO A 189 -8.51 -17.90 11.19
C PRO A 189 -8.62 -19.29 10.59
N ASP A 190 -7.47 -19.84 10.22
CA ASP A 190 -7.30 -21.28 10.11
C ASP A 190 -8.27 -21.98 9.13
N ILE A 191 -8.71 -21.32 8.05
CA ILE A 191 -9.42 -22.00 6.96
C ILE A 191 -8.59 -23.16 6.45
N ASN A 192 -7.26 -23.04 6.43
CA ASN A 192 -6.39 -24.13 6.03
C ASN A 192 -6.39 -25.30 7.03
N SER A 193 -6.64 -25.11 8.33
CA SER A 193 -6.90 -26.24 9.23
C SER A 193 -8.34 -26.71 9.14
N PHE A 194 -9.32 -25.82 8.94
CA PHE A 194 -10.72 -26.19 8.78
C PHE A 194 -10.94 -27.02 7.51
N ILE A 195 -10.38 -26.60 6.38
CA ILE A 195 -10.35 -27.37 5.13
C ILE A 195 -9.61 -28.67 5.38
N ARG A 196 -8.39 -28.66 5.95
CA ARG A 196 -7.66 -29.91 6.24
C ARG A 196 -8.44 -30.86 7.17
N ALA A 197 -9.12 -30.35 8.18
CA ALA A 197 -9.94 -31.12 9.11
C ALA A 197 -11.20 -31.67 8.42
N GLN A 198 -11.89 -30.85 7.62
CA GLN A 198 -13.03 -31.27 6.81
C GLN A 198 -12.64 -32.34 5.80
N THR A 199 -11.48 -32.20 5.16
CA THR A 199 -10.95 -33.17 4.20
C THR A 199 -10.54 -34.48 4.88
N SER A 200 -9.89 -34.39 6.05
CA SER A 200 -9.58 -35.56 6.87
C SER A 200 -10.86 -36.29 7.30
N GLN A 201 -11.90 -35.54 7.69
CA GLN A 201 -13.19 -36.10 8.06
C GLN A 201 -13.90 -36.76 6.87
N ALA A 202 -13.84 -36.15 5.67
CA ALA A 202 -14.40 -36.72 4.45
C ALA A 202 -13.69 -38.01 4.03
N SER A 203 -12.35 -38.03 4.09
CA SER A 203 -11.56 -39.24 3.80
C SER A 203 -11.86 -40.36 4.80
N GLN A 204 -11.97 -40.02 6.09
CA GLN A 204 -12.34 -40.98 7.13
C GLN A 204 -13.75 -41.55 6.89
N PHE A 205 -14.73 -40.72 6.57
CA PHE A 205 -16.09 -41.16 6.25
C PHE A 205 -16.12 -42.10 5.03
N ILE A 206 -15.36 -41.81 3.97
CA ILE A 206 -15.22 -42.70 2.80
C ILE A 206 -14.63 -44.05 3.21
N ASN A 207 -13.58 -44.03 4.03
CA ASN A 207 -12.92 -45.25 4.49
C ASN A 207 -13.86 -46.12 5.36
N GLU A 208 -14.55 -45.51 6.33
CA GLU A 208 -15.50 -46.22 7.20
C GLU A 208 -16.69 -46.76 6.41
N THR A 209 -17.22 -45.97 5.46
CA THR A 209 -18.36 -46.39 4.62
C THR A 209 -17.97 -47.54 3.69
N THR A 210 -16.82 -47.45 3.02
CA THR A 210 -16.35 -48.51 2.11
C THR A 210 -16.03 -49.80 2.87
N GLU A 211 -15.43 -49.71 4.05
CA GLU A 211 -15.17 -50.87 4.91
C GLU A 211 -16.46 -51.48 5.44
N GLY A 212 -17.43 -50.65 5.85
CA GLY A 212 -18.76 -51.09 6.26
C GLY A 212 -19.50 -51.85 5.15
N ILE A 213 -19.44 -51.35 3.91
CA ILE A 213 -20.04 -52.01 2.74
C ILE A 213 -19.34 -53.36 2.47
N LYS A 214 -18.00 -53.39 2.53
CA LYS A 214 -17.21 -54.63 2.34
C LYS A 214 -17.52 -55.68 3.40
N ASN A 215 -17.61 -55.29 4.66
CA ASN A 215 -17.95 -56.19 5.76
C ASN A 215 -19.37 -56.73 5.61
N ALA A 216 -20.34 -55.89 5.24
CA ALA A 216 -21.70 -56.34 4.95
C ALA A 216 -21.75 -57.33 3.77
N LEU A 217 -20.98 -57.08 2.70
CA LEU A 217 -20.83 -57.99 1.56
C LEU A 217 -20.20 -59.32 1.95
N SER A 218 -19.13 -59.27 2.75
CA SER A 218 -18.44 -60.45 3.29
C SER A 218 -19.35 -61.29 4.19
N ASP A 219 -20.13 -60.64 5.06
CA ASP A 219 -21.08 -61.31 5.95
C ASP A 219 -22.26 -61.92 5.19
N ALA A 220 -22.74 -61.25 4.13
CA ALA A 220 -23.78 -61.80 3.27
C ALA A 220 -23.25 -63.01 2.48
N TYR A 221 -22.05 -62.88 1.91
CA TYR A 221 -21.39 -63.95 1.16
C TYR A 221 -21.05 -65.16 2.03
N SER A 222 -20.59 -64.95 3.27
CA SER A 222 -20.25 -66.01 4.22
C SER A 222 -21.46 -66.74 4.80
N LYS A 223 -22.69 -66.25 4.56
CA LYS A 223 -23.95 -66.92 4.94
C LYS A 223 -24.56 -67.75 3.80
N LEU A 224 -24.06 -67.61 2.57
CA LEU A 224 -24.49 -68.41 1.42
C LEU A 224 -24.04 -69.87 1.58
N ASP A 225 -24.76 -70.82 0.97
CA ASP A 225 -24.33 -72.21 0.90
C ASP A 225 -23.09 -72.39 -0.01
N VAL A 226 -22.48 -73.58 0.00
CA VAL A 226 -21.21 -73.84 -0.73
C VAL A 226 -21.38 -73.69 -2.24
N GLN A 227 -22.51 -74.15 -2.82
CA GLN A 227 -22.78 -74.04 -4.26
C GLN A 227 -23.03 -72.60 -4.69
N GLN A 228 -23.75 -71.83 -3.87
CA GLN A 228 -24.05 -70.42 -4.09
C GLN A 228 -22.78 -69.56 -3.97
N ARG A 229 -21.86 -69.88 -3.06
CA ARG A 229 -20.56 -69.20 -2.99
C ARG A 229 -19.72 -69.43 -4.24
N GLU A 230 -19.63 -70.66 -4.73
CA GLU A 230 -18.91 -70.93 -5.99
C GLU A 230 -19.53 -70.17 -7.17
N ALA A 231 -20.85 -70.13 -7.27
CA ALA A 231 -21.56 -69.41 -8.33
C ALA A 231 -21.40 -67.87 -8.23
N CYS A 232 -21.38 -67.31 -7.01
CA CYS A 232 -21.30 -65.87 -6.78
C CYS A 232 -19.88 -65.34 -6.56
N GLY A 233 -18.86 -66.20 -6.44
CA GLY A 233 -17.51 -65.82 -6.05
C GLY A 233 -16.86 -64.78 -6.95
N ILE A 234 -17.00 -64.93 -8.27
CA ILE A 234 -16.48 -63.96 -9.25
C ILE A 234 -17.13 -62.58 -9.06
N MET A 235 -18.45 -62.55 -8.82
CA MET A 235 -19.20 -61.31 -8.63
C MET A 235 -18.89 -60.64 -7.30
N TYR A 236 -18.69 -61.43 -6.24
CA TYR A 236 -18.18 -60.93 -4.96
C TYR A 236 -16.81 -60.28 -5.12
N THR A 237 -15.85 -60.96 -5.77
CA THR A 237 -14.51 -60.41 -6.02
C THR A 237 -14.54 -59.14 -6.87
N ALA A 238 -15.41 -59.09 -7.89
CA ALA A 238 -15.60 -57.91 -8.72
C ALA A 238 -16.16 -56.71 -7.93
N LEU A 239 -17.15 -56.95 -7.05
CA LEU A 239 -17.74 -55.89 -6.22
C LEU A 239 -16.75 -55.37 -5.18
N VAL A 240 -16.00 -56.25 -4.51
CA VAL A 240 -14.95 -55.85 -3.55
C VAL A 240 -13.88 -55.01 -4.24
N SER A 241 -13.45 -55.42 -5.44
CA SER A 241 -12.46 -54.67 -6.23
C SER A 241 -13.00 -53.30 -6.68
N ALA A 242 -14.26 -53.23 -7.13
CA ALA A 242 -14.89 -51.96 -7.52
C ALA A 242 -15.02 -50.99 -6.33
N ILE A 243 -15.24 -51.50 -5.11
CA ILE A 243 -15.26 -50.68 -3.90
C ILE A 243 -13.86 -50.13 -3.56
N ASP A 244 -12.81 -50.92 -3.76
CA ASP A 244 -11.42 -50.45 -3.57
C ASP A 244 -11.01 -49.39 -4.61
N GLU A 245 -11.41 -49.59 -5.87
CA GLU A 245 -11.20 -48.60 -6.93
C GLU A 245 -11.96 -47.30 -6.61
N TYR A 246 -13.22 -47.40 -6.19
CA TYR A 246 -14.00 -46.24 -5.75
C TYR A 246 -13.34 -45.53 -4.57
N LYS A 247 -12.90 -46.25 -3.54
CA LYS A 247 -12.18 -45.69 -2.38
C LYS A 247 -10.94 -44.92 -2.81
N THR A 248 -10.17 -45.47 -3.74
CA THR A 248 -8.93 -44.88 -4.23
C THR A 248 -9.22 -43.60 -5.02
N GLU A 249 -10.17 -43.64 -5.95
CA GLU A 249 -10.52 -42.50 -6.79
C GLU A 249 -11.23 -41.38 -5.99
N ALA A 250 -12.11 -41.74 -5.05
CA ALA A 250 -12.78 -40.77 -4.19
C ALA A 250 -11.79 -40.05 -3.26
N ASN A 251 -10.87 -40.79 -2.64
CA ASN A 251 -9.81 -40.18 -1.83
C ASN A 251 -8.92 -39.28 -2.69
N LYS A 252 -8.54 -39.70 -3.91
CA LYS A 252 -7.74 -38.89 -4.82
C LYS A 252 -8.40 -37.54 -5.14
N LYS A 253 -9.71 -37.51 -5.41
CA LYS A 253 -10.45 -36.26 -5.63
C LYS A 253 -10.46 -35.38 -4.39
N VAL A 254 -10.68 -35.97 -3.22
CA VAL A 254 -10.68 -35.28 -1.92
C VAL A 254 -9.30 -34.64 -1.62
N TYR A 255 -8.19 -35.30 -1.98
CA TYR A 255 -6.84 -34.74 -1.83
C TYR A 255 -6.47 -33.70 -2.91
N GLN A 256 -6.95 -33.85 -4.15
CA GLN A 256 -6.78 -32.84 -5.20
C GLN A 256 -7.50 -31.52 -4.85
N GLU A 257 -8.63 -31.60 -4.15
CA GLU A 257 -9.31 -30.41 -3.61
C GLU A 257 -8.51 -29.67 -2.52
N ILE A 258 -7.44 -30.27 -1.95
CA ILE A 258 -6.53 -29.61 -1.00
C ILE A 258 -5.49 -28.77 -1.74
N GLU A 259 -4.99 -29.21 -2.90
CA GLU A 259 -4.03 -28.43 -3.70
C GLU A 259 -4.64 -27.10 -4.19
N ASP A 260 -5.96 -27.05 -4.36
CA ASP A 260 -6.72 -25.84 -4.69
C ASP A 260 -7.33 -25.13 -3.45
N ALA A 261 -6.91 -25.47 -2.23
CA ALA A 261 -7.47 -24.89 -1.00
C ALA A 261 -7.33 -23.36 -0.96
N ASP A 262 -6.19 -22.81 -1.39
CA ASP A 262 -5.96 -21.36 -1.46
C ASP A 262 -6.93 -20.66 -2.42
N LYS A 263 -7.32 -21.31 -3.54
CA LYS A 263 -8.34 -20.77 -4.46
C LYS A 263 -9.72 -20.82 -3.84
N LYS A 264 -10.07 -21.90 -3.13
CA LYS A 264 -11.35 -21.99 -2.41
C LYS A 264 -11.45 -20.93 -1.30
N VAL A 265 -10.34 -20.59 -0.64
CA VAL A 265 -10.28 -19.48 0.32
C VAL A 265 -10.59 -18.16 -0.39
N GLU A 266 -9.93 -17.89 -1.52
CA GLU A 266 -10.19 -16.68 -2.31
C GLU A 266 -11.66 -16.60 -2.74
N GLU A 267 -12.22 -17.67 -3.30
CA GLU A 267 -13.63 -17.73 -3.71
C GLU A 267 -14.58 -17.48 -2.53
N TYR A 268 -14.31 -18.06 -1.36
CA TYR A 268 -15.13 -17.84 -0.16
C TYR A 268 -15.05 -16.40 0.33
N VAL A 269 -13.85 -15.83 0.36
CA VAL A 269 -13.64 -14.43 0.78
C VAL A 269 -14.29 -13.46 -0.21
N GLU A 270 -14.18 -13.73 -1.52
CA GLU A 270 -14.84 -12.94 -2.58
C GLU A 270 -16.37 -12.93 -2.46
N GLN A 271 -16.99 -14.01 -1.95
CA GLN A 271 -18.44 -14.06 -1.75
C GLN A 271 -18.92 -13.19 -0.58
N ILE A 272 -18.06 -12.96 0.41
CA ILE A 272 -18.43 -12.25 1.65
C ILE A 272 -18.03 -10.78 1.57
N VAL A 273 -16.91 -10.50 0.93
CA VAL A 273 -16.28 -9.18 0.93
C VAL A 273 -16.62 -8.43 -0.36
N PRO A 274 -17.15 -7.19 -0.28
CA PRO A 274 -17.45 -6.40 -1.47
C PRO A 274 -16.17 -5.78 -2.07
N PHE A 275 -15.28 -6.60 -2.64
CA PHE A 275 -13.98 -6.16 -3.19
C PHE A 275 -14.11 -5.05 -4.22
N ASP A 276 -15.12 -5.10 -5.09
CA ASP A 276 -15.35 -4.03 -6.07
C ASP A 276 -15.59 -2.66 -5.43
N GLN A 277 -16.19 -2.63 -4.23
CA GLN A 277 -16.38 -1.39 -3.48
C GLN A 277 -15.06 -0.97 -2.81
N ILE A 278 -14.31 -1.93 -2.24
CA ILE A 278 -13.00 -1.69 -1.63
C ILE A 278 -12.04 -1.09 -2.67
N VAL A 279 -11.95 -1.69 -3.85
CA VAL A 279 -11.09 -1.21 -4.93
C VAL A 279 -11.46 0.21 -5.34
N LYS A 280 -12.75 0.55 -5.38
CA LYS A 280 -13.22 1.90 -5.73
C LYS A 280 -12.89 2.95 -4.67
N ILE A 281 -12.77 2.58 -3.39
CA ILE A 281 -12.48 3.50 -2.29
C ILE A 281 -10.99 3.61 -1.95
N THR A 282 -10.17 2.60 -2.28
CA THR A 282 -8.71 2.60 -2.01
C THR A 282 -7.99 3.88 -2.44
N PRO A 283 -8.23 4.47 -3.63
CA PRO A 283 -7.57 5.73 -4.01
C PRO A 283 -7.83 6.87 -3.02
N LEU A 284 -9.04 6.95 -2.46
CA LEU A 284 -9.42 7.95 -1.47
C LEU A 284 -8.70 7.69 -0.14
N ILE A 285 -8.69 6.44 0.33
CA ILE A 285 -8.04 6.04 1.58
C ILE A 285 -6.54 6.37 1.52
N LEU A 286 -5.84 5.92 0.48
CA LEU A 286 -4.43 6.19 0.30
C LEU A 286 -4.13 7.70 0.20
N SER A 287 -5.00 8.48 -0.45
CA SER A 287 -4.85 9.92 -0.50
C SER A 287 -5.00 10.58 0.87
N ILE A 288 -5.92 10.10 1.72
CA ILE A 288 -6.10 10.61 3.08
C ILE A 288 -4.90 10.23 3.95
N LEU A 289 -4.37 9.01 3.81
CA LEU A 289 -3.17 8.57 4.51
C LEU A 289 -1.96 9.43 4.11
N LEU A 290 -1.77 9.69 2.80
CA LEU A 290 -0.72 10.58 2.32
C LEU A 290 -0.86 12.00 2.88
N PHE A 291 -2.07 12.56 2.85
CA PHE A 291 -2.34 13.88 3.42
C PHE A 291 -1.99 13.93 4.91
N THR A 292 -2.43 12.93 5.67
CA THR A 292 -2.18 12.82 7.11
C THR A 292 -0.70 12.70 7.41
N LEU A 293 0.04 11.88 6.64
CA LEU A 293 1.48 11.73 6.76
C LEU A 293 2.20 13.08 6.55
N LEU A 294 1.85 13.82 5.49
CA LEU A 294 2.47 15.12 5.21
C LEU A 294 2.13 16.17 6.27
N GLU A 295 0.92 16.14 6.83
CA GLU A 295 0.51 17.00 7.95
C GLU A 295 1.28 16.69 9.23
N ILE A 296 1.61 15.42 9.50
CA ILE A 296 2.47 15.01 10.64
C ILE A 296 3.93 15.45 10.44
N LEU A 297 4.44 15.40 9.20
CA LEU A 297 5.80 15.83 8.88
C LEU A 297 5.99 17.35 8.91
N LYS A 298 4.93 18.11 8.64
CA LYS A 298 4.92 19.57 8.62
C LYS A 298 5.54 20.24 9.87
N PRO A 299 5.14 19.93 11.12
CA PRO A 299 5.74 20.55 12.30
C PRO A 299 7.24 20.25 12.45
N LEU A 300 7.70 19.06 12.06
CA LEU A 300 9.11 18.67 12.12
C LEU A 300 9.95 19.53 11.16
N LEU A 301 9.50 19.68 9.91
CA LEU A 301 10.16 20.55 8.93
C LEU A 301 10.09 22.01 9.36
N ALA A 302 8.96 22.47 9.89
CA ALA A 302 8.79 23.84 10.37
C ALA A 302 9.74 24.18 11.53
N LEU A 303 10.00 23.22 12.42
CA LEU A 303 10.99 23.36 13.50
C LEU A 303 12.41 23.48 12.92
N LEU A 304 12.80 22.57 12.03
CA LEU A 304 14.14 22.55 11.42
C LEU A 304 14.45 23.86 10.67
N PHE A 305 13.56 24.26 9.77
CA PHE A 305 13.74 25.47 8.97
C PHE A 305 13.48 26.75 9.78
N GLY A 306 12.62 26.72 10.81
CA GLY A 306 12.48 27.82 11.77
C GLY A 306 13.80 28.14 12.47
N ILE A 307 14.56 27.11 12.88
CA ILE A 307 15.91 27.29 13.47
C ILE A 307 16.86 27.92 12.44
N LEU A 308 16.88 27.42 11.20
CA LEU A 308 17.70 27.99 10.12
C LEU A 308 17.41 29.47 9.88
N PHE A 309 16.14 29.86 9.88
CA PHE A 309 15.73 31.26 9.77
C PHE A 309 16.22 32.10 10.94
N SER A 310 16.10 31.62 12.18
CA SER A 310 16.59 32.35 13.35
C SER A 310 18.10 32.58 13.28
N LEU A 311 18.87 31.60 12.80
CA LEU A 311 20.31 31.74 12.58
C LEU A 311 20.62 32.76 11.48
N ALA A 312 19.92 32.70 10.35
CA ALA A 312 20.08 33.66 9.25
C ALA A 312 19.76 35.10 9.68
N GLY A 313 18.72 35.29 10.48
CA GLY A 313 18.35 36.60 11.04
C GLY A 313 19.44 37.19 11.92
N LYS A 314 20.05 36.37 12.80
CA LYS A 314 21.18 36.79 13.66
C LYS A 314 22.44 37.17 12.87
N ILE A 315 22.68 36.53 11.73
CA ILE A 315 23.79 36.86 10.84
C ILE A 315 23.55 38.20 10.15
N LYS A 316 22.32 38.45 9.67
CA LYS A 316 21.97 39.70 8.96
C LYS A 316 21.91 40.93 9.88
N SER A 317 21.70 40.73 11.18
CA SER A 317 21.69 41.81 12.18
C SER A 317 23.09 42.20 12.69
N LYS A 318 24.15 41.48 12.29
CA LYS A 318 25.56 41.81 12.57
C LYS A 318 26.20 42.44 11.35
#